data_AF-A0A7G1N583-F1
#
_entry.id   AF-A0A7G1N583-F1
#
_cell.length_a   1.000
_cell.length_b   1.000
_cell.length_c   1.000
_cell.angle_alpha   90.00
_cell.angle_beta   90.00
_cell.angle_gamma   90.00
#
_symmetry.space_group_name_H-M   'P 1'
#
loop_
_entity.id
_entity.type
_entity.pdbx_description
1 polymer ?
#
loop_
_entity_poly.entity_id
_entity_poly.type
_entity_poly.pdbx_seq_one_letter_code
_entity_poly.pdbx_strand_id
1 'polypeptide(L)'
;MSTPTTAAATPPSSRPTGTPSRRPSSGAVWPCLGSAVWALRTTTGFEDAIRAAIDLGGDTDTVAAVTGGLAGAYYGLDAIPARWTQPLPVPLPGFDGRVLHAPDLLNLAHRLGG
;
A
#
# COMPACT_ATOMS: atom_id res chain seq x y z
N MET A 1 -23.79 69.16 -12.98
CA MET A 1 -24.01 67.84 -12.36
C MET A 1 -23.08 66.85 -13.04
N SER A 2 -21.99 66.46 -12.36
CA SER A 2 -21.35 65.15 -12.50
C SER A 2 -20.43 64.93 -11.30
N THR A 3 -20.59 63.74 -10.74
CA THR A 3 -20.18 63.20 -9.44
C THR A 3 -18.72 62.72 -9.41
N PRO A 4 -18.17 62.39 -8.22
CA PRO A 4 -16.73 62.21 -8.00
C PRO A 4 -16.20 60.83 -8.40
N THR A 5 -14.89 60.78 -8.65
CA THR A 5 -14.07 59.57 -8.81
C THR A 5 -14.03 58.75 -7.52
N THR A 6 -14.58 57.53 -7.55
CA THR A 6 -14.41 56.51 -6.51
C THR A 6 -13.41 55.45 -7.00
N ALA A 7 -12.33 55.27 -6.23
CA ALA A 7 -11.32 54.25 -6.43
C ALA A 7 -11.92 52.83 -6.37
N ALA A 8 -11.54 51.98 -7.33
CA ALA A 8 -11.91 50.58 -7.35
C ALA A 8 -11.16 49.81 -6.25
N ALA A 9 -11.91 49.19 -5.34
CA ALA A 9 -11.38 48.28 -4.33
C ALA A 9 -10.94 46.96 -4.99
N THR A 10 -9.68 46.58 -4.79
CA THR A 10 -9.17 45.24 -5.10
C THR A 10 -9.81 44.22 -4.15
N PRO A 11 -10.37 43.09 -4.63
CA PRO A 11 -10.91 42.08 -3.73
C PRO A 11 -9.76 41.32 -3.01
N PRO A 12 -9.92 40.98 -1.72
CA PRO A 12 -8.94 40.14 -1.04
C PRO A 12 -8.97 38.73 -1.65
N SER A 13 -7.83 38.30 -2.20
CA SER A 13 -7.56 36.91 -2.54
C SER A 13 -7.40 36.10 -1.26
N SER A 14 -8.49 35.53 -0.75
CA SER A 14 -8.45 34.53 0.31
C SER A 14 -8.59 33.13 -0.30
N ARG A 15 -7.53 32.71 -1.00
CA ARG A 15 -7.35 31.29 -1.34
C ARG A 15 -7.41 30.51 -0.02
N PRO A 16 -8.35 29.56 0.18
CA PRO A 16 -8.37 28.77 1.40
C PRO A 16 -7.09 27.93 1.45
N THR A 17 -6.13 28.41 2.23
CA THR A 17 -4.95 27.68 2.68
C THR A 17 -5.40 26.66 3.69
N GLY A 18 -5.26 25.39 3.33
CA GLY A 18 -5.55 24.26 4.23
C GLY A 18 -6.82 23.50 3.84
N THR A 19 -6.82 22.84 2.69
CA THR A 19 -7.55 21.58 2.62
C THR A 19 -6.77 20.58 3.50
N PRO A 20 -7.30 20.11 4.64
CA PRO A 20 -6.75 18.89 5.23
C PRO A 20 -6.86 17.84 4.12
N SER A 21 -5.75 17.22 3.75
CA SER A 21 -5.79 16.08 2.84
C SER A 21 -6.56 14.98 3.58
N ARG A 22 -7.88 14.98 3.46
CA ARG A 22 -8.77 13.92 3.93
C ARG A 22 -8.60 12.72 2.99
N ARG A 23 -7.38 12.24 2.87
CA ARG A 23 -7.15 10.86 2.47
C ARG A 23 -7.63 10.03 3.66
N PRO A 24 -8.36 8.93 3.44
CA PRO A 24 -8.52 7.92 4.47
C PRO A 24 -7.14 7.65 5.08
N SER A 25 -7.03 7.64 6.39
CA SER A 25 -5.76 7.39 7.07
C SER A 25 -5.16 6.10 6.51
N SER A 26 -4.00 6.20 5.87
CA SER A 26 -3.31 5.08 5.23
C SER A 26 -3.09 3.91 6.20
N GLY A 27 -2.95 4.18 7.50
CA GLY A 27 -2.77 3.16 8.53
C GLY A 27 -4.03 2.67 9.27
N ALA A 28 -5.25 2.92 8.79
CA ALA A 28 -6.44 2.37 9.44
C ALA A 28 -6.63 0.88 9.08
N VAL A 29 -6.76 0.05 10.11
CA VAL A 29 -6.87 -1.42 9.98
C VAL A 29 -8.06 -1.85 9.12
N TRP A 30 -9.23 -1.25 9.32
CA TRP A 30 -10.44 -1.66 8.61
C TRP A 30 -10.40 -1.36 7.11
N PRO A 31 -9.99 -0.15 6.66
CA PRO A 31 -9.71 0.10 5.26
C PRO A 31 -8.68 -0.85 4.67
N CYS A 32 -7.57 -1.11 5.37
CA CYS A 32 -6.53 -2.02 4.89
C CYS A 32 -7.09 -3.45 4.66
N LEU A 33 -7.77 -3.99 5.67
CA LEU A 33 -8.36 -5.32 5.60
C LEU A 33 -9.45 -5.39 4.51
N GLY A 34 -10.30 -4.37 4.41
CA GLY A 34 -11.34 -4.28 3.40
C GLY A 34 -10.76 -4.31 1.98
N SER A 35 -9.72 -3.53 1.72
CA SER A 35 -9.00 -3.51 0.44
C SER A 35 -8.35 -4.86 0.12
N ALA A 36 -7.71 -5.50 1.10
CA ALA A 36 -7.07 -6.79 0.91
C ALA A 36 -8.08 -7.91 0.59
N VAL A 37 -9.20 -7.95 1.32
CA VAL A 37 -10.27 -8.91 1.05
C VAL A 37 -10.95 -8.62 -0.29
N TRP A 38 -11.15 -7.36 -0.64
CA TRP A 38 -11.67 -6.98 -1.96
C TRP A 38 -10.76 -7.52 -3.07
N ALA A 39 -9.46 -7.21 -3.02
CA ALA A 39 -8.49 -7.62 -4.03
C ALA A 39 -8.47 -9.14 -4.20
N LEU A 40 -8.51 -9.91 -3.10
CA LEU A 40 -8.57 -11.37 -3.13
C LEU A 40 -9.87 -11.90 -3.77
N ARG A 41 -11.02 -11.28 -3.46
CA ARG A 41 -12.32 -11.76 -3.96
C ARG A 41 -12.64 -11.34 -5.39
N THR A 42 -11.98 -10.30 -5.90
CA THR A 42 -12.22 -9.80 -7.27
C THR A 42 -11.23 -10.31 -8.30
N THR A 43 -10.25 -11.12 -7.90
CA THR A 43 -9.22 -11.68 -8.78
C THR A 43 -9.21 -13.20 -8.72
N THR A 44 -8.52 -13.83 -9.68
CA THR A 44 -8.50 -15.29 -9.85
C THR A 44 -7.09 -15.89 -9.70
N GLY A 45 -6.16 -15.15 -9.11
CA GLY A 45 -4.79 -15.61 -8.92
C GLY A 45 -4.01 -14.75 -7.95
N PHE A 46 -2.93 -15.30 -7.41
CA PHE A 46 -2.07 -14.63 -6.44
C PHE A 46 -1.49 -13.32 -7.00
N GLU A 47 -0.92 -13.37 -8.20
CA GLU A 47 -0.32 -12.21 -8.84
C GLU A 47 -1.34 -11.10 -9.12
N ASP A 48 -2.52 -11.46 -9.62
CA ASP A 48 -3.60 -10.52 -9.90
C ASP A 48 -4.15 -9.89 -8.61
N ALA A 49 -4.26 -10.66 -7.53
CA ALA A 49 -4.68 -10.14 -6.22
C ALA A 49 -3.71 -9.08 -5.69
N ILE A 50 -2.40 -9.37 -5.74
CA ILE A 50 -1.37 -8.41 -5.33
C ILE A 50 -1.39 -7.18 -6.22
N ARG A 51 -1.51 -7.37 -7.54
CA ARG A 51 -1.58 -6.25 -8.49
C ARG A 51 -2.79 -5.35 -8.21
N ALA A 52 -3.97 -5.93 -8.00
CA ALA A 52 -5.18 -5.19 -7.67
C ALA A 52 -5.03 -4.41 -6.36
N ALA A 53 -4.35 -4.97 -5.36
CA ALA A 53 -4.05 -4.29 -4.10
C ALA A 53 -3.11 -3.09 -4.28
N ILE A 54 -2.09 -3.20 -5.15
CA ILE A 54 -1.16 -2.11 -5.46
C ILE A 54 -1.85 -1.01 -6.29
N ASP A 55 -2.61 -1.40 -7.31
CA ASP A 55 -3.30 -0.47 -8.22
C ASP A 55 -4.37 0.37 -7.49
N LEU A 56 -4.88 -0.10 -6.35
CA LEU A 56 -5.80 0.65 -5.48
C LEU A 56 -5.18 1.91 -4.87
N GLY A 57 -3.86 1.95 -4.72
CA GLY A 57 -3.13 3.08 -4.15
C GLY A 57 -3.30 3.24 -2.63
N GLY A 58 -2.73 4.32 -2.08
CA GLY A 58 -2.74 4.57 -0.64
C GLY A 58 -1.57 3.89 0.07
N ASP A 59 -1.88 3.02 1.03
CA ASP A 59 -0.91 2.26 1.83
C ASP A 59 -0.59 0.92 1.15
N THR A 60 -0.04 0.99 -0.05
CA THR A 60 0.05 -0.15 -0.96
C THR A 60 0.96 -1.25 -0.44
N ASP A 61 2.01 -0.92 0.31
CA ASP A 61 2.90 -1.89 0.93
C ASP A 61 2.18 -2.69 2.03
N THR A 62 1.46 -2.02 2.94
CA THR A 62 0.67 -2.69 3.98
C THR A 62 -0.47 -3.52 3.38
N VAL A 63 -1.24 -2.94 2.44
CA VAL A 63 -2.37 -3.64 1.82
C VAL A 63 -1.86 -4.83 1.00
N ALA A 64 -0.76 -4.70 0.24
CA ALA A 64 -0.17 -5.81 -0.51
C ALA A 64 0.38 -6.89 0.43
N ALA A 65 0.99 -6.53 1.56
CA ALA A 65 1.46 -7.51 2.55
C ALA A 65 0.30 -8.33 3.14
N VAL A 66 -0.80 -7.67 3.54
CA VAL A 66 -2.01 -8.36 4.04
C VAL A 66 -2.66 -9.20 2.95
N THR A 67 -2.79 -8.66 1.74
CA THR A 67 -3.32 -9.40 0.58
C THR A 67 -2.48 -10.63 0.28
N GLY A 68 -1.15 -10.51 0.32
CA GLY A 68 -0.23 -11.61 0.08
C GLY A 68 -0.32 -12.72 1.12
N GLY A 69 -0.51 -12.37 2.40
CA GLY A 69 -0.77 -13.37 3.44
C GLY A 69 -2.08 -14.14 3.19
N LEU A 70 -3.16 -13.44 2.86
CA LEU A 70 -4.46 -14.06 2.58
C LEU A 70 -4.44 -14.88 1.28
N ALA A 71 -3.90 -14.31 0.20
CA ALA A 71 -3.80 -14.95 -1.10
C ALA A 71 -2.85 -16.16 -1.05
N GLY A 72 -1.75 -16.07 -0.31
CA GLY A 72 -0.83 -17.19 -0.11
C GLY A 72 -1.47 -18.33 0.67
N ALA A 73 -2.30 -18.03 1.68
CA ALA A 73 -3.07 -19.04 2.40
C ALA A 73 -4.18 -19.67 1.53
N TYR A 74 -4.76 -18.91 0.60
CA TYR A 74 -5.86 -19.37 -0.25
C TYR A 74 -5.40 -20.14 -1.50
N TYR A 75 -4.41 -19.63 -2.22
CA TYR A 75 -3.89 -20.23 -3.46
C TYR A 75 -2.69 -21.16 -3.24
N GLY A 76 -2.05 -21.11 -2.07
CA GLY A 76 -0.85 -21.88 -1.75
C GLY A 76 0.46 -21.21 -2.20
N LEU A 77 1.58 -21.76 -1.73
CA LEU A 77 2.92 -21.23 -2.01
C LEU A 77 3.31 -21.34 -3.49
N ASP A 78 2.85 -22.39 -4.18
CA ASP A 78 3.17 -22.63 -5.60
C ASP A 78 2.55 -21.59 -6.53
N ALA A 79 1.53 -20.86 -6.06
CA ALA A 79 0.91 -19.77 -6.81
C ALA A 79 1.76 -18.49 -6.81
N ILE A 80 2.77 -18.38 -5.94
CA ILE A 80 3.65 -17.22 -5.88
C ILE A 80 4.64 -17.29 -7.03
N PRO A 81 4.72 -16.25 -7.89
CA PRO A 81 5.68 -16.26 -8.98
C PRO A 81 7.12 -16.43 -8.50
N ALA A 82 7.85 -17.39 -9.05
CA ALA A 82 9.24 -17.68 -8.65
C ALA A 82 10.19 -16.49 -8.81
N ARG A 83 9.85 -15.51 -9.65
CA ARG A 83 10.59 -14.27 -9.84
C ARG A 83 10.45 -13.30 -8.64
N TRP A 84 9.39 -13.42 -7.84
CA TRP A 84 9.15 -12.61 -6.65
C TRP A 84 9.80 -13.21 -5.40
N THR A 85 10.14 -14.49 -5.43
CA THR A 85 10.85 -15.19 -4.35
C THR A 85 12.37 -15.20 -4.56
N GLN A 86 12.84 -14.61 -5.66
CA GLN A 86 14.27 -14.37 -5.86
C GLN A 86 14.77 -13.39 -4.79
N PRO A 87 16.03 -13.51 -4.37
CA PRO A 87 16.54 -12.66 -3.31
C PRO A 87 16.53 -11.20 -3.74
N LEU A 88 15.94 -10.33 -2.92
CA LEU A 88 16.06 -8.90 -3.15
C LEU A 88 17.49 -8.47 -2.82
N PRO A 89 18.22 -7.84 -3.75
CA PRO A 89 19.59 -7.38 -3.52
C PRO A 89 19.64 -6.07 -2.72
N VAL A 90 18.72 -5.85 -1.78
CA VAL A 90 18.69 -4.65 -0.94
C VAL A 90 19.44 -4.94 0.35
N PRO A 91 20.69 -4.47 0.51
CA PRO A 91 21.39 -4.61 1.79
C PRO A 91 20.68 -3.73 2.83
N LEU A 92 20.08 -4.36 3.83
CA LEU A 92 19.50 -3.67 4.98
C LEU A 92 20.60 -3.36 6.00
N PRO A 93 20.67 -2.12 6.53
CA PRO A 93 21.63 -1.79 7.58
C PRO A 93 21.35 -2.65 8.83
N GLY A 94 22.40 -3.27 9.39
CA GLY A 94 22.31 -4.17 10.54
C GLY A 94 22.05 -5.65 10.20
N PHE A 95 22.01 -6.02 8.92
CA PHE A 95 21.84 -7.41 8.48
C PHE A 95 23.12 -8.06 7.94
N ASP A 96 24.31 -7.46 8.08
CA ASP A 96 25.61 -8.02 7.66
C ASP A 96 25.65 -8.59 6.22
N GLY A 97 24.87 -8.02 5.30
CA GLY A 97 24.76 -8.53 3.94
C GLY A 97 24.07 -9.90 3.84
N ARG A 98 23.34 -10.33 4.87
CA ARG A 98 22.52 -11.54 4.84
C ARG A 98 21.48 -11.43 3.74
N VAL A 99 21.49 -12.42 2.87
CA VAL A 99 20.48 -12.62 1.84
C VAL A 99 19.50 -13.64 2.39
N LEU A 100 18.24 -13.22 2.57
CA LEU A 100 17.17 -14.13 2.99
C LEU A 100 16.52 -14.73 1.74
N HIS A 101 16.48 -16.05 1.68
CA HIS A 101 15.74 -16.79 0.67
C HIS A 101 14.35 -17.18 1.19
N ALA A 102 13.41 -17.44 0.29
CA ALA A 102 12.06 -17.88 0.68
C ALA A 102 12.06 -19.12 1.61
N PRO A 103 12.92 -20.14 1.43
CA PRO A 103 13.01 -21.25 2.39
C PRO A 103 13.42 -20.82 3.81
N ASP A 104 14.26 -19.79 3.96
CA ASP A 104 14.67 -19.28 5.27
C ASP A 104 13.49 -18.68 6.03
N LEU A 105 12.62 -17.96 5.30
CA LEU A 105 11.41 -17.36 5.85
C LEU A 105 10.38 -18.44 6.24
N LEU A 106 10.23 -19.50 5.44
CA LEU A 106 9.36 -20.62 5.76
C LEU A 106 9.86 -21.38 6.99
N ASN A 107 11.16 -21.65 7.07
CA ASN A 107 11.78 -22.28 8.23
C ASN A 107 11.60 -21.43 9.49
N LEU A 108 11.73 -20.10 9.37
CA LEU A 108 11.45 -19.17 10.46
C LEU A 108 9.98 -19.24 10.90
N ALA A 109 9.04 -19.24 9.95
CA ALA A 109 7.61 -19.34 10.25
C ALA A 109 7.28 -20.67 10.98
N HIS A 110 7.83 -21.81 10.53
CA HIS A 110 7.66 -23.10 11.20
C HIS A 110 8.20 -23.07 12.64
N ARG A 111 9.39 -22.52 12.84
CA ARG A 111 9.98 -22.38 14.19
C ARG A 111 9.16 -21.51 15.14
N LEU A 112 8.47 -20.50 14.61
CA LEU A 112 7.60 -19.63 15.40
C LEU A 112 6.23 -20.27 15.67
N GLY A 113 5.80 -21.20 14.81
CA GLY A 113 4.53 -21.91 14.94
C GLY A 113 4.52 -23.03 15.98
N GLY A 114 5.69 -23.58 16.35
CA GLY A 114 5.84 -24.69 17.30
C GLY A 114 6.14 -26.02 16.63
#